data_AF-A0A3M7P2H7-F1
#
_entry.id   AF-A0A3M7P2H7-F1
#
_cell.length_a   1.000
_cell.length_b   1.000
_cell.length_c   1.000
_cell.angle_alpha   90.00
_cell.angle_beta   90.00
_cell.angle_gamma   90.00
#
_symmetry.space_group_name_H-M   'P 1'
#
loop_
_entity.id
_entity.type
_entity.pdbx_description
1 polymer ?
#
loop_
_entity_poly.entity_id
_entity_poly.type
_entity_poly.pdbx_seq_one_letter_code
_entity_poly.pdbx_strand_id
1 'polypeptide(L)'
;RNFNRGWTDKHVRKSERIRLRTVRQDEPLDVRQSRLATQNTNNDQRLRAESPASHADRLASQRVATSVRQANLSPDSRDHRLVIDRERHAQNRQEESPTSHNERLANRRVGNQTEDERAERLHLVYINNQAARFVSNTHNTWKHSDPFFALVDDQGDGTLFCEYCGAIYWIGEVNDRGVYSKCCQRNKIELSPIQHYHPVMIGLLDPQNSRNFSATLRKEFLDNIRQYNSSLGMASVKANFDAINLDNIRNDRNRLSESRTRLPFLYKCHGGVGYKIPPMF
;
A
#
# COMPACT_ATOMS: atom_id res chain seq x y z
N ARG A 1 75.14 23.16 10.99
CA ARG A 1 74.39 22.14 10.20
C ARG A 1 74.22 20.89 11.08
N ASN A 2 73.02 20.64 11.61
CA ASN A 2 72.73 19.59 12.61
C ASN A 2 71.89 18.45 11.97
N PHE A 3 72.44 17.76 10.97
CA PHE A 3 71.71 16.71 10.21
C PHE A 3 71.65 15.34 10.92
N ASN A 4 72.45 15.09 11.96
CA ASN A 4 72.58 13.76 12.59
C ASN A 4 71.62 13.48 13.76
N ARG A 5 71.01 14.48 14.41
CA ARG A 5 70.12 14.25 15.58
C ARG A 5 68.76 13.64 15.21
N GLY A 6 68.23 13.96 14.02
CA GLY A 6 66.93 13.45 13.58
C GLY A 6 66.97 11.99 13.10
N TRP A 7 68.15 11.47 12.74
CA TRP A 7 68.31 10.10 12.25
C TRP A 7 68.41 9.12 13.41
N THR A 8 69.23 9.42 14.42
CA THR A 8 69.37 8.59 15.64
C THR A 8 68.06 8.47 16.41
N ASP A 9 67.31 9.56 16.58
CA ASP A 9 66.02 9.56 17.29
C ASP A 9 64.95 8.72 16.56
N LYS A 10 64.90 8.78 15.22
CA LYS A 10 64.00 7.91 14.43
C LYS A 10 64.33 6.42 14.58
N HIS A 11 65.63 6.08 14.61
CA HIS A 11 66.07 4.70 14.81
C HIS A 11 65.76 4.19 16.22
N VAL A 12 65.97 5.01 17.25
CA VAL A 12 65.62 4.67 18.65
C VAL A 12 64.11 4.48 18.83
N ARG A 13 63.27 5.33 18.22
CA ARG A 13 61.81 5.15 18.25
C ARG A 13 61.36 3.89 17.51
N LYS A 14 62.05 3.52 16.43
CA LYS A 14 61.77 2.28 15.68
C LYS A 14 62.17 1.04 16.49
N SER A 15 63.35 1.04 17.12
CA SER A 15 63.80 -0.06 17.97
C SER A 15 62.89 -0.24 19.20
N GLU A 16 62.46 0.84 19.84
CA GLU A 16 61.55 0.76 20.99
C GLU A 16 60.16 0.25 20.59
N ARG A 17 59.65 0.65 19.41
CA ARG A 17 58.39 0.13 18.90
C ARG A 17 58.45 -1.38 18.61
N ILE A 18 59.57 -1.86 18.09
CA ILE A 18 59.79 -3.30 17.86
C ILE A 18 59.87 -4.03 19.19
N ARG A 19 60.65 -3.52 20.15
CA ARG A 19 60.75 -4.10 21.50
C ARG A 19 59.40 -4.21 22.19
N LEU A 20 58.62 -3.13 22.21
CA LEU A 20 57.28 -3.12 22.80
C LEU A 20 56.30 -4.03 22.06
N ARG A 21 56.47 -4.24 20.75
CA ARG A 21 55.65 -5.19 19.99
C ARG A 21 55.94 -6.63 20.43
N THR A 22 57.21 -6.99 20.56
CA THR A 22 57.62 -8.32 21.03
C THR A 22 57.13 -8.57 22.45
N VAL A 23 57.33 -7.60 23.37
CA VAL A 23 56.82 -7.69 24.74
C VAL A 23 55.30 -7.87 24.79
N ARG A 24 54.55 -7.22 23.89
CA ARG A 24 53.08 -7.37 23.81
C ARG A 24 52.62 -8.68 23.15
N GLN A 25 53.46 -9.30 22.32
CA GLN A 25 53.14 -10.57 21.68
C GLN A 25 53.23 -11.73 22.68
N ASP A 26 54.22 -11.67 23.57
CA ASP A 26 54.48 -12.70 24.58
C ASP A 26 53.85 -12.35 25.94
N GLU A 27 52.99 -11.32 25.98
CA GLU A 27 52.33 -10.87 27.21
C GLU A 27 51.28 -11.89 27.67
N PRO A 28 51.38 -12.42 28.91
CA PRO A 28 50.36 -13.32 29.43
C PRO A 28 49.03 -12.58 29.64
N LEU A 29 47.92 -13.32 29.63
CA LEU A 29 46.57 -12.75 29.57
C LEU A 29 46.25 -11.85 30.78
N ASP A 30 46.71 -12.21 31.97
CA ASP A 30 46.54 -11.47 33.21
C ASP A 30 47.27 -10.11 33.17
N VAL A 31 48.53 -10.10 32.73
CA VAL A 31 49.32 -8.88 32.56
C VAL A 31 48.70 -7.99 31.49
N ARG A 32 48.25 -8.57 30.38
CA ARG A 32 47.53 -7.85 29.32
C ARG A 32 46.25 -7.21 29.84
N GLN A 33 45.45 -7.94 30.62
CA GLN A 33 44.21 -7.43 31.22
C GLN A 33 44.51 -6.30 32.20
N SER A 34 45.49 -6.47 33.09
CA SER A 34 45.92 -5.44 34.03
C SER A 34 46.37 -4.17 33.31
N ARG A 35 47.21 -4.30 32.27
CA ARG A 35 47.67 -3.16 31.47
C ARG A 35 46.52 -2.43 30.77
N LEU A 36 45.58 -3.17 30.18
CA LEU A 36 44.39 -2.58 29.54
C LEU A 36 43.48 -1.91 30.57
N ALA A 37 43.32 -2.48 31.77
CA ALA A 37 42.57 -1.88 32.86
C ALA A 37 43.20 -0.54 33.28
N THR A 38 44.51 -0.50 33.52
CA THR A 38 45.23 0.75 33.83
C THR A 38 45.07 1.79 32.70
N GLN A 39 45.16 1.36 31.44
CA GLN A 39 44.98 2.25 30.30
C GLN A 39 43.57 2.84 30.26
N ASN A 40 42.54 2.04 30.54
CA ASN A 40 41.16 2.50 30.61
C ASN A 40 40.97 3.50 31.76
N THR A 41 41.51 3.20 32.95
CA THR A 41 41.44 4.12 34.10
C THR A 41 42.09 5.47 33.80
N ASN A 42 43.26 5.48 33.18
CA ASN A 42 43.94 6.72 32.80
C ASN A 42 43.17 7.51 31.74
N ASN A 43 42.56 6.81 30.76
CA ASN A 43 41.72 7.44 29.76
C ASN A 43 40.47 8.06 30.40
N ASP A 44 39.81 7.35 31.30
CA ASP A 44 38.62 7.84 32.01
C ASP A 44 38.93 9.05 32.87
N GLN A 45 40.06 9.05 33.58
CA GLN A 45 40.52 10.22 34.33
C GLN A 45 40.76 11.42 33.41
N ARG A 46 41.42 11.22 32.26
CA ARG A 46 41.62 12.28 31.27
C ARG A 46 40.30 12.81 30.71
N LEU A 47 39.33 11.94 30.42
CA LEU A 47 38.01 12.33 29.93
C LEU A 47 37.20 13.09 30.98
N ARG A 48 37.31 12.72 32.27
CA ARG A 48 36.65 13.46 33.37
C ARG A 48 37.23 14.84 33.60
N ALA A 49 38.53 15.01 33.37
CA ALA A 49 39.23 16.30 33.47
C ALA A 49 39.14 17.13 32.17
N GLU A 50 38.41 16.66 31.16
CA GLU A 50 38.34 17.31 29.85
C GLU A 50 37.51 18.60 29.92
N SER A 51 38.03 19.69 29.33
CA SER A 51 37.28 20.93 29.20
C SER A 51 36.19 20.81 28.13
N PRO A 52 35.09 21.59 28.20
CA PRO A 52 34.04 21.55 27.19
C PRO A 52 34.55 21.79 25.75
N ALA A 53 35.54 22.67 25.58
CA ALA A 53 36.16 22.93 24.28
C ALA A 53 36.95 21.73 23.76
N SER A 54 37.82 21.14 24.59
CA SER A 54 38.56 19.92 24.24
C SER A 54 37.61 18.75 23.93
N HIS A 55 36.52 18.63 24.69
CA HIS A 55 35.48 17.63 24.48
C HIS A 55 34.82 17.80 23.10
N ALA A 56 34.46 19.04 22.73
CA ALA A 56 33.90 19.35 21.43
C ALA A 56 34.88 19.02 20.29
N ASP A 57 36.15 19.40 20.41
CA ASP A 57 37.18 19.13 19.40
C ASP A 57 37.45 17.63 19.23
N ARG A 58 37.49 16.88 20.34
CA ARG A 58 37.64 15.42 20.31
C ARG A 58 36.45 14.76 19.62
N LEU A 59 35.23 15.18 19.94
CA LEU A 59 34.02 14.66 19.27
C LEU A 59 33.99 15.04 17.79
N ALA A 60 34.39 16.25 17.42
CA ALA A 60 34.49 16.68 16.02
C ALA A 60 35.48 15.81 15.25
N SER A 61 36.68 15.60 15.81
CA SER A 61 37.71 14.71 15.24
C SER A 61 37.21 13.28 15.09
N GLN A 62 36.47 12.77 16.08
CA GLN A 62 35.89 11.43 16.05
C GLN A 62 34.81 11.30 14.96
N ARG A 63 33.96 12.32 14.77
CA ARG A 63 32.96 12.36 13.70
C ARG A 63 33.62 12.33 12.32
N VAL A 64 34.67 13.13 12.11
CA VAL A 64 35.43 13.14 10.84
C VAL A 64 36.06 11.78 10.58
N ALA A 65 36.77 11.20 11.55
CA ALA A 65 37.39 9.88 11.40
C ALA A 65 36.35 8.78 11.12
N THR A 66 35.18 8.85 11.75
CA THR A 66 34.08 7.91 11.50
C THR A 66 33.53 8.08 10.09
N SER A 67 33.26 9.31 9.65
CA SER A 67 32.79 9.62 8.30
C SER A 67 33.74 9.07 7.23
N VAL A 68 35.05 9.35 7.37
CA VAL A 68 36.08 8.83 6.46
C VAL A 68 36.11 7.31 6.45
N ARG A 69 36.00 6.67 7.62
CA ARG A 69 35.94 5.20 7.69
C ARG A 69 34.70 4.66 6.96
N GLN A 70 33.54 5.29 7.14
CA GLN A 70 32.29 4.87 6.51
C GLN A 70 32.30 5.05 4.99
N ALA A 71 32.90 6.13 4.49
CA ALA A 71 33.03 6.40 3.06
C ALA A 71 33.90 5.38 2.33
N ASN A 72 34.87 4.78 3.04
CA ASN A 72 35.81 3.80 2.49
C ASN A 72 35.38 2.33 2.69
N LEU A 73 34.15 2.06 3.15
CA LEU A 73 33.67 0.69 3.32
C LEU A 73 33.31 0.06 1.98
N SER A 74 33.64 -1.22 1.82
CA SER A 74 33.10 -2.03 0.73
C SER A 74 31.58 -2.19 0.89
N PRO A 75 30.84 -2.44 -0.21
CA PRO A 75 29.41 -2.74 -0.16
C PRO A 75 29.08 -3.87 0.85
N ASP A 76 29.79 -4.98 0.81
CA ASP A 76 29.55 -6.12 1.73
C ASP A 76 29.76 -5.74 3.20
N SER A 77 30.82 -4.98 3.49
CA SER A 77 31.10 -4.51 4.86
C SER A 77 30.04 -3.53 5.35
N ARG A 78 29.49 -2.72 4.44
CA ARG A 78 28.39 -1.80 4.73
C ARG A 78 27.11 -2.57 5.04
N ASP A 79 26.77 -3.56 4.24
CA ASP A 79 25.56 -4.37 4.44
C ASP A 79 25.64 -5.18 5.73
N HIS A 80 26.78 -5.82 6.00
CA HIS A 80 27.01 -6.50 7.27
C HIS A 80 26.84 -5.56 8.48
N ARG A 81 27.34 -4.32 8.40
CA ARG A 81 27.14 -3.31 9.45
C ARG A 81 25.66 -2.96 9.62
N LEU A 82 24.92 -2.78 8.53
CA LEU A 82 23.50 -2.46 8.57
C LEU A 82 22.66 -3.61 9.16
N VAL A 83 23.04 -4.86 8.92
CA VAL A 83 22.43 -6.04 9.54
C VAL A 83 22.65 -6.01 11.05
N ILE A 84 23.88 -5.83 11.51
CA ILE A 84 24.20 -5.73 12.94
C ILE A 84 23.44 -4.58 13.61
N ASP A 85 23.39 -3.40 12.98
CA ASP A 85 22.67 -2.26 13.54
C ASP A 85 21.16 -2.55 13.63
N ARG A 86 20.58 -3.22 12.64
CA ARG A 86 19.17 -3.63 12.65
C ARG A 86 18.87 -4.59 13.80
N GLU A 87 19.73 -5.59 14.01
CA GLU A 87 19.59 -6.57 15.10
C GLU A 87 19.70 -5.91 16.46
N ARG A 88 20.73 -5.08 16.67
CA ARG A 88 20.91 -4.30 17.89
C ARG A 88 19.70 -3.41 18.20
N HIS A 89 19.18 -2.72 17.19
CA HIS A 89 17.97 -1.91 17.37
C HIS A 89 16.73 -2.76 17.67
N ALA A 90 16.63 -3.98 17.14
CA ALA A 90 15.53 -4.88 17.46
C ALA A 90 15.61 -5.39 18.91
N GLN A 91 16.81 -5.76 19.38
CA GLN A 91 17.05 -6.15 20.77
C GLN A 91 16.76 -5.00 21.74
N ASN A 92 17.27 -3.80 21.47
CA ASN A 92 16.99 -2.63 22.30
C ASN A 92 15.48 -2.31 22.39
N ARG A 93 14.70 -2.62 21.36
CA ARG A 93 13.23 -2.46 21.38
C ARG A 93 12.52 -3.53 22.21
N GLN A 94 13.10 -4.73 22.34
CA GLN A 94 12.55 -5.79 23.18
C GLN A 94 12.80 -5.52 24.67
N GLU A 95 13.92 -4.88 24.99
CA GLU A 95 14.31 -4.52 26.36
C GLU A 95 13.82 -3.12 26.79
N GLU A 96 13.11 -2.41 25.91
CA GLU A 96 12.65 -1.04 26.12
C GLU A 96 11.61 -0.96 27.24
N SER A 97 11.78 -0.03 28.18
CA SER A 97 10.76 0.23 29.21
C SER A 97 9.51 0.89 28.62
N PRO A 98 8.32 0.71 29.22
CA PRO A 98 7.08 1.33 28.72
C PRO A 98 7.15 2.86 28.56
N THR A 99 7.88 3.55 29.45
CA THR A 99 8.08 5.00 29.38
C THR A 99 8.94 5.39 28.18
N SER A 100 10.07 4.71 27.97
CA SER A 100 10.96 4.96 26.82
C SER A 100 10.26 4.64 25.50
N HIS A 101 9.43 3.59 25.47
CA HIS A 101 8.61 3.24 24.33
C HIS A 101 7.65 4.36 23.91
N ASN A 102 6.96 4.93 24.88
CA ASN A 102 6.02 6.03 24.64
C ASN A 102 6.73 7.30 24.19
N GLU A 103 7.87 7.63 24.79
CA GLU A 103 8.71 8.76 24.34
C GLU A 103 9.19 8.58 22.90
N ARG A 104 9.66 7.38 22.54
CA ARG A 104 10.08 7.09 21.15
C ARG A 104 8.91 7.22 20.17
N LEU A 105 7.72 6.74 20.52
CA LEU A 105 6.53 6.89 19.68
C LEU A 105 6.06 8.35 19.55
N ALA A 106 6.15 9.12 20.63
CA ALA A 106 5.85 10.56 20.62
C ALA A 106 6.83 11.31 19.72
N ASN A 107 8.14 11.08 19.89
CA ASN A 107 9.19 11.71 19.10
C ASN A 107 9.15 11.31 17.61
N ARG A 108 8.58 10.14 17.27
CA ARG A 108 8.37 9.74 15.87
C ARG A 108 7.35 10.63 15.14
N ARG A 109 6.43 11.26 15.88
CA ARG A 109 5.40 12.15 15.31
C ARG A 109 5.85 13.61 15.22
N VAL A 110 6.83 14.01 16.02
CA VAL A 110 7.39 15.38 16.04
C VAL A 110 8.59 15.47 15.08
N GLY A 111 8.44 14.89 13.89
CA GLY A 111 9.37 15.16 12.80
C GLY A 111 9.05 16.52 12.21
N ASN A 112 10.06 17.36 12.00
CA ASN A 112 9.99 18.61 11.25
C ASN A 112 9.61 18.36 9.79
N GLN A 113 8.42 17.81 9.55
CA GLN A 113 7.90 17.55 8.21
C GLN A 113 7.45 18.90 7.66
N THR A 114 8.05 19.31 6.54
CA THR A 114 7.56 20.48 5.82
C THR A 114 6.15 20.21 5.29
N GLU A 115 5.38 21.26 5.02
CA GLU A 115 4.01 21.09 4.53
C GLU A 115 3.97 20.32 3.19
N ASP A 116 4.99 20.51 2.35
CA ASP A 116 5.16 19.80 1.09
C ASP A 116 5.43 18.30 1.29
N GLU A 117 6.35 17.94 2.19
CA GLU A 117 6.62 16.53 2.53
C GLU A 117 5.38 15.85 3.13
N ARG A 118 4.57 16.62 3.88
CA ARG A 118 3.30 16.14 4.42
C ARG A 118 2.28 15.90 3.31
N ALA A 119 2.15 16.83 2.37
CA ALA A 119 1.25 16.71 1.23
C ALA A 119 1.62 15.50 0.35
N GLU A 120 2.91 15.31 0.06
CA GLU A 120 3.40 14.17 -0.71
C GLU A 120 3.12 12.83 0.01
N ARG A 121 3.42 12.75 1.32
CA ARG A 121 3.10 11.56 2.13
C ARG A 121 1.61 11.24 2.12
N LEU A 122 0.76 12.26 2.26
CA LEU A 122 -0.69 12.08 2.22
C LEU A 122 -1.18 11.67 0.84
N HIS A 123 -0.60 12.23 -0.22
CA HIS A 123 -0.89 11.85 -1.61
C HIS A 123 -0.54 10.39 -1.88
N LEU A 124 0.63 9.93 -1.44
CA LEU A 124 1.03 8.52 -1.53
C LEU A 124 0.11 7.58 -0.73
N VAL A 125 -0.32 7.99 0.47
CA VAL A 125 -1.29 7.23 1.26
C VAL A 125 -2.65 7.16 0.57
N TYR A 126 -3.10 8.26 -0.05
CA TYR A 126 -4.32 8.31 -0.84
C TYR A 126 -4.27 7.33 -2.02
N ILE A 127 -3.18 7.35 -2.80
CA ILE A 127 -2.95 6.43 -3.92
C ILE A 127 -2.95 4.97 -3.44
N ASN A 128 -2.22 4.65 -2.36
CA ASN A 128 -2.15 3.29 -1.83
C ASN A 128 -3.50 2.78 -1.33
N ASN A 129 -4.28 3.63 -0.65
CA ASN A 129 -5.64 3.29 -0.22
C ASN A 129 -6.58 3.09 -1.42
N GLN A 130 -6.42 3.91 -2.47
CA GLN A 130 -7.17 3.74 -3.71
C GLN A 130 -6.82 2.39 -4.37
N ALA A 131 -5.53 2.08 -4.52
CA ALA A 131 -5.06 0.79 -5.05
C ALA A 131 -5.58 -0.40 -4.23
N ALA A 132 -5.53 -0.34 -2.89
CA ALA A 132 -6.05 -1.39 -2.02
C ALA A 132 -7.57 -1.61 -2.18
N ARG A 133 -8.34 -0.55 -2.42
CA ARG A 133 -9.78 -0.64 -2.70
C ARG A 133 -10.08 -1.31 -4.05
N PHE A 134 -9.20 -1.16 -5.04
CA PHE A 134 -9.33 -1.87 -6.32
C PHE A 134 -8.97 -3.36 -6.22
N VAL A 135 -8.00 -3.72 -5.37
CA VAL A 135 -7.57 -5.13 -5.21
C VAL A 135 -8.59 -5.97 -4.41
N SER A 136 -9.37 -5.36 -3.50
CA SER A 136 -10.31 -6.11 -2.65
C SER A 136 -11.63 -6.51 -3.32
N ASN A 137 -11.93 -6.02 -4.53
CA ASN A 137 -13.21 -6.28 -5.22
C ASN A 137 -13.08 -7.08 -6.53
N THR A 138 -11.92 -7.63 -6.85
CA THR A 138 -11.77 -8.50 -8.03
C THR A 138 -11.37 -9.91 -7.62
N HIS A 139 -12.37 -10.77 -7.45
CA HIS A 139 -12.16 -12.20 -7.56
C HIS A 139 -11.61 -12.52 -8.97
N ASN A 140 -10.30 -12.82 -9.02
CA ASN A 140 -9.67 -13.82 -9.89
C ASN A 140 -9.81 -13.74 -11.43
N THR A 141 -9.53 -12.61 -12.10
CA THR A 141 -9.33 -12.67 -13.58
C THR A 141 -8.16 -11.87 -14.16
N TRP A 142 -7.39 -11.11 -13.40
CA TRP A 142 -6.28 -10.33 -13.95
C TRP A 142 -4.93 -10.80 -13.41
N LYS A 143 -4.55 -12.02 -13.79
CA LYS A 143 -3.14 -12.41 -13.85
C LYS A 143 -2.64 -11.95 -15.22
N HIS A 144 -1.59 -11.14 -15.24
CA HIS A 144 -0.93 -10.52 -16.40
C HIS A 144 -1.46 -9.13 -16.79
N SER A 145 -0.87 -8.07 -16.21
CA SER A 145 -0.11 -7.04 -16.95
C SER A 145 0.17 -5.79 -16.10
N ASP A 146 1.46 -5.53 -15.90
CA ASP A 146 2.20 -4.24 -15.89
C ASP A 146 1.72 -2.97 -15.15
N PRO A 147 2.65 -2.05 -14.81
CA PRO A 147 2.37 -0.83 -14.07
C PRO A 147 1.38 0.06 -14.81
N PHE A 148 0.34 0.41 -14.08
CA PHE A 148 -0.91 1.04 -14.48
C PHE A 148 -0.72 2.43 -15.14
N PHE A 149 -0.63 2.48 -16.46
CA PHE A 149 -1.21 3.60 -17.18
C PHE A 149 -2.72 3.38 -17.18
N ALA A 150 -3.47 4.23 -16.48
CA ALA A 150 -4.91 4.30 -16.68
C ALA A 150 -5.14 4.85 -18.10
N LEU A 151 -5.07 3.96 -19.10
CA LEU A 151 -5.67 4.22 -20.39
C LEU A 151 -7.12 4.57 -20.08
N VAL A 152 -7.49 5.81 -20.38
CA VAL A 152 -8.90 6.21 -20.40
C VAL A 152 -9.56 5.19 -21.30
N ASP A 153 -10.40 4.34 -20.71
CA ASP A 153 -11.19 3.37 -21.44
C ASP A 153 -12.30 4.15 -22.14
N ASP A 154 -11.95 4.78 -23.26
CA ASP A 154 -12.88 5.47 -24.13
C ASP A 154 -13.68 4.43 -24.91
N GLN A 155 -14.68 3.87 -24.24
CA GLN A 155 -15.67 2.96 -24.82
C GLN A 155 -16.61 3.69 -25.83
N GLY A 156 -16.33 4.96 -26.15
CA GLY A 156 -17.01 5.82 -27.11
C GLY A 156 -17.86 6.92 -26.45
N ASP A 157 -18.51 7.75 -27.27
CA ASP A 157 -19.35 8.88 -26.85
C ASP A 157 -20.82 8.52 -26.56
N GLY A 158 -21.17 7.23 -26.49
CA GLY A 158 -22.56 6.79 -26.27
C GLY A 158 -23.53 7.16 -27.40
N THR A 159 -23.02 7.22 -28.64
CA THR A 159 -23.78 7.59 -29.85
C THR A 159 -24.37 6.38 -30.60
N LEU A 160 -24.15 5.17 -30.11
CA LEU A 160 -24.64 3.94 -30.72
C LEU A 160 -25.97 3.52 -30.09
N PHE A 161 -26.95 3.19 -30.93
CA PHE A 161 -28.30 2.84 -30.49
C PHE A 161 -28.71 1.48 -31.03
N CYS A 162 -29.37 0.69 -30.19
CA CYS A 162 -29.97 -0.56 -30.61
C CYS A 162 -31.06 -0.32 -31.66
N GLU A 163 -30.97 -0.96 -32.83
CA GLU A 163 -31.95 -0.84 -33.91
C GLU A 163 -33.38 -1.25 -33.53
N TYR A 164 -33.49 -2.08 -32.49
CA TYR A 164 -34.76 -2.65 -32.04
C TYR A 164 -35.44 -1.80 -30.96
N CYS A 165 -34.69 -1.45 -29.91
CA CYS A 165 -35.21 -0.83 -28.68
C CYS A 165 -34.80 0.64 -28.52
N GLY A 166 -33.88 1.16 -29.35
CA GLY A 166 -33.31 2.50 -29.21
C GLY A 166 -32.37 2.69 -28.02
N ALA A 167 -32.09 1.66 -27.22
CA ALA A 167 -31.18 1.79 -26.08
C ALA A 167 -29.75 2.06 -26.53
N ILE A 168 -29.08 2.95 -25.80
CA ILE A 168 -27.66 3.29 -26.01
C ILE A 168 -26.79 2.11 -25.58
N TYR A 169 -25.76 1.81 -26.37
CA TYR A 169 -24.78 0.78 -26.04
C TYR A 169 -23.35 1.22 -26.36
N TRP A 170 -22.38 0.53 -25.78
CA TRP A 170 -20.95 0.81 -26.01
C TRP A 170 -20.37 -0.11 -27.08
N ILE A 171 -19.34 0.35 -27.79
CA ILE A 171 -18.79 -0.39 -28.95
C ILE A 171 -18.33 -1.82 -28.58
N GLY A 172 -17.83 -2.03 -27.37
CA GLY A 172 -17.42 -3.35 -26.87
C GLY A 172 -18.58 -4.29 -26.49
N GLU A 173 -19.83 -3.84 -26.52
CA GLU A 173 -20.99 -4.64 -26.11
C GLU A 173 -21.65 -5.43 -27.23
N VAL A 174 -21.27 -5.17 -28.49
CA VAL A 174 -21.75 -5.90 -29.66
C VAL A 174 -21.25 -7.35 -29.64
N ASN A 175 -21.98 -8.24 -30.29
CA ASN A 175 -21.49 -9.60 -30.55
C ASN A 175 -20.46 -9.61 -31.69
N ASP A 176 -19.87 -10.78 -31.98
CA ASP A 176 -18.93 -10.98 -33.10
C ASP A 176 -19.49 -10.60 -34.49
N ARG A 177 -20.81 -10.41 -34.59
CA ARG A 177 -21.51 -9.99 -35.81
C ARG A 177 -21.79 -8.48 -35.85
N GLY A 178 -21.27 -7.71 -34.89
CA GLY A 178 -21.46 -6.27 -34.79
C GLY A 178 -22.85 -5.84 -34.34
N VAL A 179 -23.71 -6.76 -33.86
CA VAL A 179 -25.10 -6.45 -33.48
C VAL A 179 -25.24 -6.44 -31.97
N TYR A 180 -25.71 -5.33 -31.40
CA TYR A 180 -26.10 -5.25 -30.00
C TYR A 180 -27.49 -5.82 -29.77
N SER A 181 -27.60 -6.85 -28.92
CA SER A 181 -28.88 -7.51 -28.61
C SER A 181 -29.13 -7.71 -27.12
N LYS A 182 -28.34 -7.09 -26.24
CA LYS A 182 -28.46 -7.31 -24.78
C LYS A 182 -29.62 -6.53 -24.14
N CYS A 183 -30.06 -5.39 -24.70
CA CYS A 183 -31.19 -4.60 -24.14
C CYS A 183 -32.53 -5.33 -24.20
N CYS A 184 -32.92 -5.79 -25.40
CA CYS A 184 -34.28 -6.25 -25.70
C CYS A 184 -34.32 -7.64 -26.35
N GLN A 185 -33.15 -8.28 -26.48
CA GLN A 185 -32.99 -9.57 -27.16
C GLN A 185 -33.62 -9.62 -28.56
N ARG A 186 -33.48 -8.54 -29.34
CA ARG A 186 -34.10 -8.36 -30.68
C ARG A 186 -35.62 -8.29 -30.63
N ASN A 187 -36.16 -7.32 -29.87
CA ASN A 187 -37.61 -7.10 -29.67
C ASN A 187 -38.37 -8.27 -29.03
N LYS A 188 -37.70 -9.16 -28.30
CA LYS A 188 -38.39 -10.15 -27.47
C LYS A 188 -38.90 -9.55 -26.17
N ILE A 189 -38.28 -8.46 -25.73
CA ILE A 189 -38.66 -7.74 -24.51
C ILE A 189 -39.13 -6.35 -24.96
N GLU A 190 -40.41 -6.09 -24.76
CA GLU A 190 -41.00 -4.76 -24.90
C GLU A 190 -40.94 -4.07 -23.53
N LEU A 191 -40.16 -3.00 -23.43
CA LEU A 191 -40.09 -2.18 -22.22
C LEU A 191 -40.91 -0.92 -22.48
N SER A 192 -41.91 -0.65 -21.64
CA SER A 192 -42.61 0.63 -21.70
C SER A 192 -41.62 1.76 -21.43
N PRO A 193 -41.63 2.86 -22.22
CA PRO A 193 -40.78 4.01 -21.95
C PRO A 193 -41.00 4.52 -20.52
N ILE A 194 -39.89 4.73 -19.79
CA ILE A 194 -39.95 5.32 -18.45
C ILE A 194 -40.42 6.75 -18.60
N GLN A 195 -41.66 7.05 -18.23
CA GLN A 195 -42.24 8.38 -18.38
C GLN A 195 -41.68 9.39 -17.37
N HIS A 196 -41.29 8.93 -16.18
CA HIS A 196 -40.65 9.76 -15.17
C HIS A 196 -39.73 8.92 -14.27
N TYR A 197 -38.53 9.43 -13.99
CA TYR A 197 -37.64 8.82 -13.01
C TYR A 197 -38.22 9.00 -11.60
N HIS A 198 -37.95 8.04 -10.71
CA HIS A 198 -38.35 8.17 -9.31
C HIS A 198 -37.69 9.42 -8.68
N PRO A 199 -38.41 10.24 -7.88
CA PRO A 199 -37.88 11.50 -7.34
C PRO A 199 -36.55 11.36 -6.58
N VAL A 200 -36.33 10.21 -5.93
CA VAL A 200 -35.05 9.87 -5.27
C VAL A 200 -33.90 9.79 -6.28
N MET A 201 -34.11 9.12 -7.42
CA MET A 201 -33.08 9.00 -8.46
C MET A 201 -32.80 10.37 -9.10
N ILE A 202 -33.85 11.18 -9.31
CA ILE A 202 -33.69 12.55 -9.79
C ILE A 202 -32.84 13.36 -8.81
N GLY A 203 -33.13 13.32 -7.51
CA GLY A 203 -32.36 14.07 -6.51
C GLY A 203 -30.92 13.56 -6.33
N LEU A 204 -30.66 12.28 -6.55
CA LEU A 204 -29.32 11.68 -6.49
C LEU A 204 -28.47 11.97 -7.74
N LEU A 205 -29.10 12.07 -8.91
CA LEU A 205 -28.40 12.26 -10.20
C LEU A 205 -28.29 13.74 -10.58
N ASP A 206 -29.35 14.53 -10.39
CA ASP A 206 -29.42 15.95 -10.79
C ASP A 206 -29.09 16.91 -9.63
N PRO A 207 -28.02 17.72 -9.73
CA PRO A 207 -27.68 18.72 -8.73
C PRO A 207 -28.77 19.80 -8.53
N GLN A 208 -29.56 20.10 -9.56
CA GLN A 208 -30.57 21.17 -9.49
C GLN A 208 -31.84 20.73 -8.76
N ASN A 209 -32.11 19.42 -8.75
CA ASN A 209 -33.27 18.80 -8.12
C ASN A 209 -32.95 18.06 -6.82
N SER A 210 -31.77 18.28 -6.23
CA SER A 210 -31.26 17.56 -5.06
C SER A 210 -31.73 18.12 -3.71
N ARG A 211 -32.90 18.78 -3.62
CA ARG A 211 -33.35 19.49 -2.40
C ARG A 211 -33.36 18.64 -1.13
N ASN A 212 -33.47 17.32 -1.26
CA ASN A 212 -33.53 16.36 -0.15
C ASN A 212 -32.23 15.54 0.04
N PHE A 213 -31.17 15.79 -0.74
CA PHE A 213 -29.93 15.03 -0.69
C PHE A 213 -28.71 15.95 -0.54
N SER A 214 -27.89 15.69 0.50
CA SER A 214 -26.62 16.39 0.69
C SER A 214 -25.67 16.17 -0.50
N ALA A 215 -24.82 17.16 -0.78
CA ALA A 215 -23.76 17.04 -1.77
C ALA A 215 -22.80 15.86 -1.48
N THR A 216 -22.56 15.54 -0.20
CA THR A 216 -21.74 14.39 0.20
C THR A 216 -22.40 13.06 -0.18
N LEU A 217 -23.70 12.91 0.07
CA LEU A 217 -24.46 11.70 -0.22
C LEU A 217 -24.60 11.47 -1.73
N ARG A 218 -24.81 12.55 -2.51
CA ARG A 218 -24.78 12.48 -3.98
C ARG A 218 -23.43 12.03 -4.50
N LYS A 219 -22.36 12.61 -3.97
CA LYS A 219 -20.99 12.25 -4.37
C LYS A 219 -20.71 10.78 -4.06
N GLU A 220 -21.07 10.33 -2.86
CA GLU A 220 -20.94 8.92 -2.47
C GLU A 220 -21.74 7.99 -3.38
N PHE A 221 -22.96 8.37 -3.74
CA PHE A 221 -23.79 7.61 -4.69
C PHE A 221 -23.15 7.51 -6.07
N LEU A 222 -22.67 8.63 -6.63
CA LEU A 222 -22.03 8.68 -7.94
C LEU A 222 -20.69 7.92 -7.96
N ASP A 223 -19.86 8.12 -6.93
CA ASP A 223 -18.56 7.44 -6.77
C ASP A 223 -18.73 5.91 -6.68
N ASN A 224 -19.88 5.44 -6.17
CA ASN A 224 -20.20 4.02 -6.02
C ASN A 224 -21.30 3.51 -6.96
N ILE A 225 -21.67 4.26 -8.01
CA ILE A 225 -22.84 3.95 -8.86
C ILE A 225 -22.78 2.53 -9.45
N ARG A 226 -21.58 2.00 -9.72
CA ARG A 226 -21.40 0.61 -10.21
C ARG A 226 -21.78 -0.44 -9.18
N GLN A 227 -21.54 -0.20 -7.88
CA GLN A 227 -21.93 -1.11 -6.80
C GLN A 227 -23.44 -1.08 -6.59
N TYR A 228 -24.04 0.12 -6.65
CA TYR A 228 -25.49 0.29 -6.64
C TYR A 228 -26.14 -0.41 -7.83
N ASN A 229 -25.64 -0.20 -9.06
CA ASN A 229 -26.15 -0.87 -10.26
C ASN A 229 -25.99 -2.38 -10.21
N SER A 230 -24.90 -2.90 -9.63
CA SER A 230 -24.72 -4.35 -9.44
C SER A 230 -25.75 -4.92 -8.46
N SER A 231 -26.04 -4.19 -7.39
CA SER A 231 -27.04 -4.57 -6.38
C SER A 231 -28.47 -4.49 -6.95
N LEU A 232 -28.78 -3.44 -7.71
CA LEU A 232 -30.07 -3.25 -8.40
C LEU A 232 -30.25 -4.22 -9.58
N GLY A 233 -29.16 -4.59 -10.25
CA GLY A 233 -29.15 -5.58 -11.32
C GLY A 233 -29.64 -6.94 -10.85
N MET A 234 -29.30 -7.35 -9.62
CA MET A 234 -29.84 -8.58 -9.01
C MET A 234 -31.32 -8.46 -8.63
N ALA A 235 -31.80 -7.25 -8.31
CA ALA A 235 -33.23 -7.01 -8.05
C ALA A 235 -34.10 -7.02 -9.33
N SER A 236 -33.47 -6.88 -10.50
CA SER A 236 -34.15 -6.85 -11.81
C SER A 236 -34.35 -8.24 -12.43
N VAL A 237 -33.77 -9.29 -11.83
CA VAL A 237 -33.91 -10.67 -12.28
C VAL A 237 -35.30 -11.17 -11.86
N LYS A 238 -36.27 -11.08 -12.79
CA LYS A 238 -37.74 -11.33 -12.66
C LYS A 238 -38.59 -10.06 -12.47
N ALA A 239 -38.33 -9.00 -13.22
CA ALA A 239 -39.44 -8.10 -13.58
C ALA A 239 -40.54 -8.95 -14.25
N ASN A 240 -41.78 -8.81 -13.79
CA ASN A 240 -42.94 -9.56 -14.30
C ASN A 240 -43.07 -9.34 -15.81
N PHE A 241 -42.70 -10.35 -16.59
CA PHE A 241 -42.99 -10.38 -18.02
C PHE A 241 -44.40 -10.95 -18.22
N ASP A 242 -45.15 -10.39 -19.17
CA ASP A 242 -46.47 -10.91 -19.50
C ASP A 242 -46.38 -12.41 -19.82
N ALA A 243 -47.19 -13.21 -19.12
CA ALA A 243 -47.17 -14.66 -19.17
C ALA A 243 -47.34 -15.23 -20.60
N ILE A 244 -47.92 -14.45 -21.50
CA ILE A 244 -48.14 -14.81 -22.91
C ILE A 244 -46.81 -14.97 -23.69
N ASN A 245 -45.74 -14.28 -23.29
CA ASN A 245 -44.44 -14.32 -23.98
C ASN A 245 -43.44 -15.31 -23.38
N LEU A 246 -43.82 -16.05 -22.32
CA LEU A 246 -42.97 -17.03 -21.64
C LEU A 246 -43.06 -18.46 -22.19
N ASP A 247 -43.96 -18.73 -23.13
CA ASP A 247 -44.09 -20.05 -23.76
C ASP A 247 -43.03 -20.29 -24.86
N ASN A 248 -41.76 -20.22 -24.47
CA ASN A 248 -40.65 -20.82 -25.22
C ASN A 248 -40.39 -22.27 -24.75
N ILE A 249 -41.45 -23.08 -24.63
CA ILE A 249 -41.42 -24.51 -24.25
C ILE A 249 -40.40 -25.31 -25.10
N ARG A 250 -40.14 -24.88 -26.34
CA ARG A 250 -39.15 -25.50 -27.23
C ARG A 250 -37.69 -25.24 -26.82
N ASN A 251 -37.40 -24.09 -26.21
CA ASN A 251 -36.02 -23.69 -25.88
C ASN A 251 -35.56 -24.29 -24.55
N ASP A 252 -36.48 -24.45 -23.58
CA ASP A 252 -36.17 -25.03 -22.26
C ASP A 252 -35.95 -26.55 -22.32
N ARG A 253 -36.59 -27.25 -23.26
CA ARG A 253 -36.36 -28.70 -23.46
C ARG A 253 -34.95 -29.02 -23.94
N ASN A 254 -34.35 -28.16 -24.76
CA ASN A 254 -32.99 -28.38 -25.26
C ASN A 254 -31.93 -28.10 -24.18
N ARG A 255 -32.21 -27.16 -23.26
CA ARG A 255 -31.28 -26.77 -22.19
C ARG A 255 -31.16 -27.81 -21.06
N LEU A 256 -32.17 -28.66 -20.88
CA LEU A 256 -32.19 -29.72 -19.87
C LEU A 256 -31.56 -31.04 -20.36
N SER A 257 -31.09 -31.11 -21.61
CA SER A 257 -30.57 -32.36 -22.19
C SER A 257 -29.06 -32.55 -22.10
N GLU A 258 -28.27 -31.53 -21.73
CA GLU A 258 -26.81 -31.57 -21.96
C GLU A 258 -25.89 -31.42 -20.74
N SER A 259 -26.39 -31.30 -19.51
CA SER A 259 -25.53 -31.51 -18.34
C SER A 259 -26.29 -32.00 -17.12
N ARG A 260 -26.06 -33.28 -16.80
CA ARG A 260 -26.52 -33.95 -15.59
C ARG A 260 -25.70 -33.47 -14.39
N THR A 261 -25.84 -32.22 -14.00
CA THR A 261 -25.39 -31.71 -12.70
C THR A 261 -26.63 -31.29 -11.92
N ARG A 262 -27.15 -32.24 -11.14
CA ARG A 262 -28.08 -31.94 -10.06
C ARG A 262 -27.35 -31.03 -9.08
N LEU A 263 -27.62 -29.72 -9.14
CA LEU A 263 -27.47 -28.90 -7.94
C LEU A 263 -28.50 -29.45 -6.93
N PRO A 264 -28.07 -29.93 -5.75
CA PRO A 264 -29.02 -30.26 -4.70
C PRO A 264 -29.67 -28.94 -4.26
N PHE A 265 -30.83 -29.00 -3.61
CA PHE A 265 -31.57 -27.84 -3.07
C PHE A 265 -32.08 -26.80 -4.09
N LEU A 266 -32.92 -27.23 -5.03
CA LEU A 266 -34.00 -26.38 -5.55
C LEU A 266 -35.34 -26.97 -5.11
N TYR A 267 -35.78 -26.56 -3.92
CA TYR A 267 -37.19 -26.69 -3.56
C TYR A 267 -38.00 -25.68 -4.38
N LYS A 268 -39.03 -26.22 -5.04
CA LYS A 268 -40.05 -25.47 -5.74
C LYS A 268 -40.94 -24.80 -4.68
N CYS A 269 -40.64 -23.55 -4.33
CA CYS A 269 -41.46 -22.79 -3.39
C CYS A 269 -42.34 -21.80 -4.16
N HIS A 270 -43.63 -22.11 -4.23
CA HIS A 270 -44.68 -21.12 -4.42
C HIS A 270 -44.67 -20.14 -3.21
N GLY A 271 -44.89 -18.85 -3.44
CA GLY A 271 -45.01 -17.86 -2.37
C GLY A 271 -43.67 -17.25 -1.94
N GLY A 272 -43.67 -15.94 -1.70
CA GLY A 272 -42.49 -15.10 -1.61
C GLY A 272 -41.56 -15.35 -0.41
N VAL A 273 -40.35 -14.80 -0.52
CA VAL A 273 -39.39 -14.68 0.57
C VAL A 273 -39.13 -13.19 0.77
N GLY A 274 -39.77 -12.60 1.78
CA GLY A 274 -39.50 -11.24 2.22
C GLY A 274 -38.30 -11.23 3.17
N TYR A 275 -37.31 -10.38 2.89
CA TYR A 275 -36.28 -10.03 3.87
C TYR A 275 -36.64 -8.67 4.48
N LYS A 276 -36.81 -8.65 5.80
CA LYS A 276 -37.02 -7.43 6.58
C LYS A 276 -35.68 -6.68 6.66
N ILE A 277 -35.54 -5.61 5.90
CA ILE A 277 -34.42 -4.67 5.99
C ILE A 277 -34.58 -3.92 7.32
N PRO A 278 -33.60 -3.94 8.25
CA PRO A 278 -33.67 -3.12 9.45
C PRO A 278 -33.53 -1.64 9.08
N PRO A 279 -34.20 -0.72 9.81
CA PRO A 279 -34.13 0.71 9.53
C PRO A 279 -32.69 1.20 9.75
N MET A 280 -32.10 1.78 8.70
CA MET A 280 -30.84 2.50 8.81
C MET A 280 -31.16 3.94 9.24
N PHE A 281 -30.67 4.32 10.42
CA PHE A 281 -30.50 5.70 10.85
C PHE A 281 -29.10 6.18 10.45
#